data_AF-A0AAE1BCY9-F1
#
_entry.id   AF-A0AAE1BCY9-F1
#
_cell.length_a   1.000
_cell.length_b   1.000
_cell.length_c   1.000
_cell.angle_alpha   90.00
_cell.angle_beta   90.00
_cell.angle_gamma   90.00
#
_symmetry.space_group_name_H-M   'P 1'
#
loop_
_entity.id
_entity.type
_entity.pdbx_description
1 polymer ?
#
loop_
_entity_poly.entity_id
_entity_poly.type
_entity_poly.pdbx_seq_one_letter_code
_entity_poly.pdbx_strand_id
1 'polypeptide(L)'
;MRCVETGVALPPRSGKYFKNCTSNDQLDQVRSHINSFPRIPSHYCRQSTNKEFLEKALNITKMYGLYKDWCSESEFTAVKQHKYSEIFNSEFNIGFLAPKKDRCDKCELGRINDTLPPPQATALQAYFAIWHEGIGGRSGNNMATAVLKILEQVMKDHPGIPELTLWSDSCVSQNRNSIMTLALSLFIKVHPTLETITQKFCEPGHSSIQEVDSVHSVIERHLRHQEVYSPLGLIRKLTTIRNSQTIQLSQFFDYQAKAKKDFMFSRGYRSAKSVS
;
A
#
# COMPACT_ATOMS: atom_id res chain seq x y z
N MET A 1 65.39 -10.45 38.42
CA MET A 1 66.82 -10.26 38.12
C MET A 1 67.34 -11.45 37.32
N ARG A 2 67.74 -11.22 36.07
CA ARG A 2 68.85 -11.85 35.35
C ARG A 2 69.02 -11.05 34.07
N CYS A 3 69.96 -10.10 34.12
CA CYS A 3 70.54 -9.54 32.91
C CYS A 3 71.48 -10.62 32.36
N VAL A 4 71.38 -10.89 31.05
CA VAL A 4 72.43 -11.58 30.32
C VAL A 4 72.98 -10.58 29.32
N GLU A 5 74.29 -10.43 29.37
CA GLU A 5 75.14 -9.57 28.56
C GLU A 5 74.95 -9.88 27.08
N THR A 6 74.33 -8.96 26.34
CA THR A 6 74.64 -8.59 24.95
C THR A 6 73.58 -7.57 24.53
N GLY A 7 74.03 -6.35 24.24
CA GLY A 7 73.18 -5.22 23.88
C GLY A 7 72.61 -5.33 22.47
N VAL A 8 71.74 -6.32 22.21
CA VAL A 8 70.98 -6.41 20.96
C VAL A 8 69.51 -6.61 21.30
N ALA A 9 68.67 -5.65 20.90
CA ALA A 9 67.22 -5.79 20.99
C ALA A 9 66.75 -7.01 20.18
N LEU A 10 66.03 -7.92 20.81
CA LEU A 10 65.32 -8.99 20.08
C LEU A 10 64.28 -8.36 19.15
N PRO A 11 64.17 -8.80 17.88
CA PRO A 11 63.14 -8.29 16.99
C PRO A 11 61.74 -8.58 17.58
N PRO A 12 60.75 -7.70 17.34
CA PRO A 12 59.39 -7.94 17.80
C PRO A 12 58.91 -9.28 17.25
N ARG A 13 58.35 -10.13 18.13
CA ARG A 13 57.65 -11.36 17.72
C ARG A 13 56.41 -10.95 16.93
N SER A 14 56.57 -10.67 15.64
CA SER A 14 55.45 -10.56 14.70
C SER A 14 54.92 -11.98 14.47
N GLY A 15 53.99 -12.41 15.32
CA GLY A 15 53.15 -13.55 15.00
C GLY A 15 52.45 -13.25 13.68
N LYS A 16 52.82 -13.97 12.61
CA LYS A 16 52.09 -13.95 11.34
C LYS A 16 50.65 -14.34 11.66
N TYR A 17 49.73 -13.39 11.57
CA TYR A 17 48.31 -13.66 11.63
C TYR A 17 47.96 -14.48 10.38
N PHE A 18 47.87 -15.80 10.53
CA PHE A 18 47.33 -16.65 9.47
C PHE A 18 45.86 -16.23 9.28
N LYS A 19 45.54 -15.66 8.11
CA LYS A 19 44.14 -15.47 7.71
C LYS A 19 43.53 -16.86 7.63
N ASN A 20 42.51 -17.14 8.45
CA ASN A 20 41.75 -18.38 8.39
C ASN A 20 41.11 -18.49 6.99
N CYS A 21 41.76 -19.20 6.08
CA CYS A 21 41.23 -19.47 4.76
C CYS A 21 40.22 -20.60 4.89
N THR A 22 38.94 -20.26 4.89
CA THR A 22 37.86 -21.25 4.72
C THR A 22 38.15 -22.04 3.43
N SER A 23 38.06 -23.37 3.47
CA SER A 23 38.35 -24.19 2.29
C SER A 23 37.28 -23.97 1.21
N ASN A 24 37.64 -24.12 -0.07
CA ASN A 24 36.68 -23.98 -1.17
C ASN A 24 35.50 -24.95 -1.04
N ASP A 25 35.76 -26.17 -0.56
CA ASP A 25 34.73 -27.19 -0.31
C ASP A 25 33.69 -26.72 0.72
N GLN A 26 34.12 -26.02 1.78
CA GLN A 26 33.22 -25.46 2.78
C GLN A 26 32.37 -24.32 2.22
N LEU A 27 32.91 -23.54 1.27
CA LEU A 27 32.15 -22.48 0.60
C LEU A 27 31.08 -23.07 -0.33
N ASP A 28 31.41 -24.14 -1.05
CA ASP A 28 30.47 -24.82 -1.94
C ASP A 28 29.36 -25.54 -1.18
N GLN A 29 29.65 -26.09 0.01
CA GLN A 29 28.63 -26.61 0.92
C GLN A 29 27.64 -25.53 1.36
N VAL A 30 28.12 -24.33 1.71
CA VAL A 30 27.24 -23.21 2.08
C VAL A 30 26.37 -22.78 0.89
N ARG A 31 26.93 -22.70 -0.32
CA ARG A 31 26.17 -22.38 -1.54
C ARG A 31 25.09 -23.43 -1.82
N SER A 32 25.43 -24.70 -1.70
CA SER A 32 24.48 -25.82 -1.88
C SER A 32 23.32 -25.72 -0.90
N HIS A 33 23.62 -25.44 0.37
CA HIS A 33 22.59 -25.24 1.39
C HIS A 33 21.71 -24.01 1.12
N ILE A 34 22.27 -22.88 0.67
CA ILE A 34 21.46 -21.70 0.32
C ILE A 34 20.57 -21.97 -0.90
N ASN A 35 21.01 -22.80 -1.85
CA ASN A 35 20.24 -23.20 -3.03
C ASN A 35 19.13 -24.22 -2.74
N SER A 36 19.15 -24.92 -1.60
CA SER A 36 18.10 -25.91 -1.27
C SER A 36 16.78 -25.28 -0.82
N PHE A 37 16.78 -23.99 -0.46
CA PHE A 37 15.55 -23.29 -0.07
C PHE A 37 14.71 -22.92 -1.30
N PRO A 38 13.39 -23.18 -1.29
CA PRO A 38 12.51 -22.78 -2.38
C PRO A 38 12.47 -21.26 -2.50
N ARG A 39 12.59 -20.77 -3.74
CA ARG A 39 12.63 -19.33 -4.05
C ARG A 39 11.38 -18.89 -4.76
N ILE A 40 10.95 -17.68 -4.44
CA ILE A 40 9.81 -17.03 -5.09
C ILE A 40 10.35 -15.98 -6.08
N PRO A 41 9.98 -16.07 -7.37
CA PRO A 41 10.45 -15.15 -8.40
C PRO A 41 9.90 -13.73 -8.19
N SER A 42 10.66 -12.73 -8.66
CA SER A 42 10.34 -11.30 -8.52
C SER A 42 9.03 -10.86 -9.18
N HIS A 43 8.39 -11.69 -10.02
CA HIS A 43 7.17 -11.30 -10.72
C HIS A 43 6.00 -10.97 -9.76
N TYR A 44 6.06 -11.43 -8.51
CA TYR A 44 5.14 -11.04 -7.43
C TYR A 44 5.45 -9.65 -6.81
N CYS A 45 6.61 -9.06 -7.13
CA CYS A 45 7.07 -7.73 -6.70
C CYS A 45 7.63 -6.90 -7.87
N ARG A 46 6.77 -6.14 -8.57
CA ARG A 46 7.10 -5.03 -9.48
C ARG A 46 8.38 -5.21 -10.33
N GLN A 47 8.29 -6.07 -11.35
CA GLN A 47 8.90 -6.08 -12.71
C GLN A 47 10.21 -5.33 -13.07
N SER A 48 11.08 -4.93 -12.14
CA SER A 48 12.30 -4.16 -12.47
C SER A 48 13.61 -4.72 -11.90
N THR A 49 13.58 -5.86 -11.21
CA THR A 49 14.79 -6.52 -10.71
C THR A 49 14.70 -8.05 -10.82
N ASN A 50 15.81 -8.71 -11.17
CA ASN A 50 15.98 -10.18 -11.09
C ASN A 50 16.19 -10.67 -9.65
N LYS A 51 15.59 -10.01 -8.66
CA LYS A 51 15.78 -10.30 -7.24
C LYS A 51 14.81 -11.40 -6.78
N GLU A 52 15.35 -12.48 -6.24
CA GLU A 52 14.53 -13.60 -5.74
C GLU A 52 14.21 -13.41 -4.25
N PHE A 53 13.15 -14.03 -3.75
CA PHE A 53 12.74 -13.89 -2.36
C PHE A 53 12.55 -15.23 -1.64
N LEU A 54 12.95 -15.28 -0.37
CA LEU A 54 12.70 -16.36 0.59
C LEU A 54 11.51 -16.03 1.49
N GLU A 55 10.85 -17.06 2.00
CA GLU A 55 9.65 -16.96 2.83
C GLU A 55 9.87 -16.14 4.12
N LYS A 56 8.80 -15.45 4.58
CA LYS A 56 8.79 -14.56 5.76
C LYS A 56 9.26 -15.23 7.07
N ALA A 57 9.09 -16.54 7.20
CA ALA A 57 9.41 -17.27 8.42
C ALA A 57 10.91 -17.55 8.56
N LEU A 58 11.65 -17.51 7.44
CA LEU A 58 13.08 -17.74 7.36
C LEU A 58 13.85 -16.44 7.61
N ASN A 59 14.98 -16.57 8.28
CA ASN A 59 15.96 -15.50 8.45
C ASN A 59 17.36 -16.12 8.43
N ILE A 60 18.40 -15.30 8.21
CA ILE A 60 19.79 -15.79 8.09
C ILE A 60 20.21 -16.61 9.32
N THR A 61 19.78 -16.21 10.53
CA THR A 61 20.09 -16.93 11.78
C THR A 61 19.44 -18.31 11.83
N LYS A 62 18.17 -18.44 11.42
CA LYS A 62 17.45 -19.71 11.33
C LYS A 62 18.02 -20.60 10.24
N MET A 63 18.31 -20.04 9.06
CA MET A 63 18.98 -20.75 7.98
C MET A 63 20.35 -21.27 8.43
N TYR A 64 21.11 -20.49 9.20
CA TYR A 64 22.37 -20.95 9.77
C TYR A 64 22.20 -22.04 10.84
N GLY A 65 21.09 -22.03 11.58
CA GLY A 65 20.69 -23.12 12.47
C GLY A 65 20.52 -24.42 11.68
N LEU A 66 19.67 -24.39 10.65
CA LEU A 66 19.42 -25.53 9.76
C LEU A 66 20.69 -26.02 9.05
N TYR A 67 21.57 -25.10 8.65
CA TYR A 67 22.86 -25.45 8.07
C TYR A 67 23.75 -26.23 9.05
N LYS A 68 23.77 -25.86 10.33
CA LYS A 68 24.53 -26.58 11.36
C LYS A 68 23.96 -27.97 11.61
N ASP A 69 22.63 -28.10 11.61
CA ASP A 69 21.95 -29.39 11.75
C ASP A 69 22.31 -30.29 10.55
N TRP A 70 22.21 -29.77 9.32
CA TRP A 70 22.59 -30.45 8.08
C TRP A 70 24.07 -30.86 8.02
N CYS A 71 24.98 -30.00 8.52
CA CYS A 71 26.40 -30.34 8.63
C CYS A 71 26.66 -31.44 9.67
N SER A 72 25.89 -31.45 10.75
CA SER A 72 26.03 -32.47 11.81
C SER A 72 25.57 -33.84 11.33
N GLU A 73 24.54 -33.89 10.48
CA GLU A 73 24.04 -35.12 9.86
C GLU A 73 24.97 -35.66 8.75
N SER A 74 25.69 -34.77 8.08
CA SER A 74 26.57 -35.11 6.94
C SER A 74 28.06 -35.17 7.30
N GLU A 75 28.41 -35.13 8.60
CA GLU A 75 29.80 -35.09 9.12
C GLU A 75 30.69 -33.96 8.56
N PHE A 76 30.10 -32.81 8.21
CA PHE A 76 30.84 -31.65 7.71
C PHE A 76 31.25 -30.67 8.81
N THR A 77 32.37 -29.99 8.60
CA THR A 77 32.83 -28.91 9.49
C THR A 77 32.11 -27.60 9.16
N ALA A 78 31.13 -27.25 10.00
CA ALA A 78 30.32 -26.05 9.79
C ALA A 78 31.15 -24.76 9.86
N VAL A 79 30.96 -23.87 8.89
CA VAL A 79 31.57 -22.53 8.91
C VAL A 79 30.96 -21.62 9.98
N LYS A 80 31.65 -20.53 10.32
CA LYS A 80 31.13 -19.51 11.25
C LYS A 80 29.94 -18.75 10.63
N GLN A 81 28.97 -18.36 11.46
CA GLN A 81 27.78 -17.60 11.05
C GLN A 81 28.09 -16.34 10.24
N HIS A 82 29.15 -15.62 10.62
CA HIS A 82 29.60 -14.43 9.88
C HIS A 82 29.94 -14.79 8.42
N LYS A 83 30.64 -15.90 8.20
CA LYS A 83 31.04 -16.33 6.85
C LYS A 83 29.82 -16.77 6.03
N TYR A 84 28.89 -17.47 6.66
CA TYR A 84 27.60 -17.84 6.04
C TYR A 84 26.81 -16.59 5.62
N SER A 85 26.73 -15.59 6.50
CA SER A 85 26.01 -14.33 6.24
C SER A 85 26.70 -13.50 5.16
N GLU A 86 28.03 -13.50 5.13
CA GLU A 86 28.81 -12.83 4.09
C GLU A 86 28.53 -13.43 2.71
N ILE A 87 28.55 -14.77 2.59
CA ILE A 87 28.25 -15.48 1.34
C ILE A 87 26.81 -15.18 0.89
N PHE A 88 25.84 -15.27 1.80
CA PHE A 88 24.44 -14.96 1.50
C PHE A 88 24.25 -13.53 0.96
N ASN A 89 24.91 -12.53 1.55
CA ASN A 89 24.72 -11.13 1.15
C ASN A 89 25.58 -10.69 -0.05
N SER A 90 26.71 -11.38 -0.32
CA SER A 90 27.65 -11.00 -1.38
C SER A 90 27.45 -11.79 -2.68
N GLU A 91 27.06 -13.06 -2.60
CA GLU A 91 26.96 -13.93 -3.78
C GLU A 91 25.52 -14.11 -4.26
N PHE A 92 24.51 -13.87 -3.41
CA PHE A 92 23.11 -14.09 -3.73
C PHE A 92 22.31 -12.79 -3.74
N ASN A 93 21.64 -12.49 -4.86
CA ASN A 93 20.67 -11.40 -4.93
C ASN A 93 19.29 -11.85 -4.41
N ILE A 94 19.25 -12.29 -3.15
CA ILE A 94 18.06 -12.86 -2.50
C ILE A 94 17.64 -11.97 -1.34
N GLY A 95 16.34 -11.64 -1.25
CA GLY A 95 15.75 -10.94 -0.10
C GLY A 95 14.83 -11.84 0.72
N PHE A 96 14.52 -11.42 1.95
CA PHE A 96 13.40 -11.99 2.69
C PHE A 96 12.12 -11.25 2.30
N LEU A 97 11.00 -11.97 2.15
CA LEU A 97 9.69 -11.36 1.96
C LEU A 97 9.33 -10.53 3.19
N ALA A 98 9.39 -9.21 3.04
CA ALA A 98 8.82 -8.29 4.00
C ALA A 98 7.29 -8.33 3.84
N PRO A 99 6.52 -8.54 4.92
CA PRO A 99 5.07 -8.41 4.83
C PRO A 99 4.75 -7.00 4.37
N LYS A 100 4.01 -6.89 3.26
CA LYS A 100 3.37 -5.62 2.90
C LYS A 100 2.37 -5.33 4.03
N LYS A 101 2.48 -4.16 4.65
CA LYS A 101 1.52 -3.72 5.66
C LYS A 101 0.09 -3.87 5.10
N ASP A 102 -0.82 -4.24 6.01
CA ASP A 102 -2.29 -4.16 5.86
C ASP A 102 -2.95 -5.15 4.89
N ARG A 103 -2.74 -6.47 5.07
CA ARG A 103 -3.51 -7.50 4.33
C ARG A 103 -3.87 -8.70 5.21
N CYS A 104 -5.07 -9.24 5.05
CA CYS A 104 -5.53 -10.45 5.73
C CYS A 104 -5.23 -11.72 4.93
N ASP A 105 -5.21 -12.87 5.62
CA ASP A 105 -4.94 -14.18 5.01
C ASP A 105 -6.00 -14.60 3.98
N LYS A 106 -7.25 -14.17 4.12
CA LYS A 106 -8.33 -14.50 3.15
C LYS A 106 -8.12 -13.80 1.79
N CYS A 107 -7.63 -12.56 1.80
CA CYS A 107 -7.32 -11.80 0.59
C CYS A 107 -6.08 -12.35 -0.13
N GLU A 108 -5.11 -12.86 0.62
CA GLU A 108 -3.95 -13.57 0.08
C GLU A 108 -4.39 -14.89 -0.58
N LEU A 109 -5.28 -15.66 0.09
CA LEU A 109 -5.83 -16.92 -0.43
C LEU A 109 -6.70 -16.75 -1.69
N GLY A 110 -7.48 -15.68 -1.78
CA GLY A 110 -8.29 -15.37 -2.97
C GLY A 110 -7.44 -15.30 -4.24
N ARG A 111 -6.28 -14.63 -4.18
CA ARG A 111 -5.37 -14.55 -5.33
C ARG A 111 -4.64 -15.84 -5.66
N ILE A 112 -4.40 -16.72 -4.69
CA ILE A 112 -3.81 -18.04 -4.95
C ILE A 112 -4.81 -18.89 -5.76
N ASN A 113 -6.11 -18.68 -5.53
CA ASN A 113 -7.20 -19.42 -6.18
C ASN A 113 -7.80 -18.71 -7.40
N ASP A 114 -7.51 -17.43 -7.63
CA ASP A 114 -7.89 -16.68 -8.83
C ASP A 114 -6.99 -17.11 -10.02
N THR A 115 -7.20 -18.33 -10.51
CA THR A 115 -6.88 -18.73 -11.90
C THR A 115 -7.93 -18.23 -12.89
N LEU A 116 -8.89 -17.42 -12.42
CA LEU A 116 -9.83 -16.74 -13.31
C LEU A 116 -9.05 -15.76 -14.19
N PRO A 117 -9.24 -15.80 -15.52
CA PRO A 117 -8.66 -14.80 -16.39
C PRO A 117 -9.10 -13.42 -15.88
N PRO A 118 -8.19 -12.42 -15.93
CA PRO A 118 -8.54 -11.08 -15.49
C PRO A 118 -9.85 -10.68 -16.17
N PRO A 119 -10.86 -10.19 -15.42
CA PRO A 119 -12.06 -9.64 -16.04
C PRO A 119 -11.56 -8.65 -17.10
N GLN A 120 -12.02 -8.85 -18.34
CA GLN A 120 -11.58 -8.12 -19.53
C GLN A 120 -11.33 -6.67 -19.14
N ALA A 121 -10.06 -6.24 -19.21
CA ALA A 121 -9.62 -4.97 -18.70
C ALA A 121 -10.27 -3.83 -19.50
N THR A 122 -11.52 -3.52 -19.14
CA THR A 122 -12.16 -2.27 -19.49
C THR A 122 -11.29 -1.19 -18.87
N ALA A 123 -10.89 -0.21 -19.68
CA ALA A 123 -10.05 0.87 -19.22
C ALA A 123 -10.77 1.60 -18.07
N LEU A 124 -10.28 1.42 -16.84
CA LEU A 124 -10.82 2.10 -15.67
C LEU A 124 -10.69 3.62 -15.89
N GLN A 125 -11.82 4.32 -15.83
CA GLN A 125 -11.86 5.77 -15.92
C GLN A 125 -11.76 6.37 -14.52
N ALA A 126 -10.74 7.20 -14.29
CA ALA A 126 -10.55 7.90 -13.03
C ALA A 126 -11.18 9.29 -13.05
N TYR A 127 -11.74 9.71 -11.92
CA TYR A 127 -12.26 11.05 -11.71
C TYR A 127 -11.62 11.65 -10.45
N PHE A 128 -11.16 12.89 -10.55
CA PHE A 128 -10.49 13.59 -9.46
C PHE A 128 -11.19 14.91 -9.17
N ALA A 129 -11.43 15.16 -7.89
CA ALA A 129 -11.83 16.46 -7.39
C ALA A 129 -10.58 17.20 -6.88
N ILE A 130 -10.35 18.43 -7.32
CA ILE A 130 -9.25 19.28 -6.86
C ILE A 130 -9.74 20.64 -6.39
N TRP A 131 -9.19 21.13 -5.29
CA TRP A 131 -9.43 22.46 -4.75
C TRP A 131 -8.18 22.95 -4.00
N HIS A 132 -8.09 24.26 -3.76
CA HIS A 132 -7.07 24.82 -2.88
C HIS A 132 -7.60 24.95 -1.45
N GLU A 133 -6.70 24.83 -0.47
CA GLU A 133 -7.03 24.83 0.96
C GLU A 133 -7.77 26.11 1.40
N GLY A 134 -7.44 27.25 0.79
CA GLY A 134 -8.16 28.51 1.03
C GLY A 134 -9.66 28.51 0.64
N ILE A 135 -10.14 27.57 -0.18
CA ILE A 135 -11.58 27.40 -0.49
C ILE A 135 -12.25 26.50 0.54
N GLY A 136 -11.54 25.48 1.01
CA GLY A 136 -12.10 24.51 1.94
C GLY A 136 -11.09 23.48 2.41
N GLY A 137 -11.27 23.06 3.66
CA GLY A 137 -10.47 21.99 4.26
C GLY A 137 -10.98 20.60 3.87
N ARG A 138 -10.83 19.65 4.80
CA ARG A 138 -11.21 18.24 4.63
C ARG A 138 -12.42 17.86 5.49
N SER A 139 -13.35 18.79 5.70
CA SER A 139 -14.56 18.53 6.49
C SER A 139 -15.55 17.64 5.72
N GLY A 140 -16.50 17.02 6.43
CA GLY A 140 -17.54 16.20 5.81
C GLY A 140 -18.35 16.93 4.73
N ASN A 141 -18.63 18.23 4.90
CA ASN A 141 -19.29 19.05 3.87
C ASN A 141 -18.42 19.20 2.61
N ASN A 142 -17.10 19.39 2.78
CA ASN A 142 -16.17 19.50 1.67
C ASN A 142 -16.12 18.18 0.88
N MET A 143 -15.97 17.05 1.60
CA MET A 143 -15.92 15.72 0.99
C MET A 143 -17.21 15.36 0.29
N ALA A 144 -18.37 15.62 0.92
CA ALA A 144 -19.67 15.35 0.32
C ALA A 144 -19.89 16.16 -0.97
N THR A 145 -19.53 17.45 -0.98
CA THR A 145 -19.60 18.27 -2.20
C THR A 145 -18.70 17.71 -3.30
N ALA A 146 -17.47 17.33 -2.95
CA ALA A 146 -16.51 16.79 -3.92
C ALA A 146 -16.99 15.48 -4.55
N VAL A 147 -17.51 14.56 -3.73
CA VAL A 147 -18.09 13.29 -4.19
C VAL A 147 -19.28 13.57 -5.11
N LEU A 148 -20.23 14.41 -4.72
CA LEU A 148 -21.38 14.70 -5.58
C LEU A 148 -20.99 15.34 -6.90
N LYS A 149 -19.97 16.21 -6.94
CA LYS A 149 -19.47 16.79 -8.19
C LYS A 149 -18.84 15.77 -9.11
N ILE A 150 -18.15 14.78 -8.55
CA ILE A 150 -17.68 13.62 -9.32
C ILE A 150 -18.89 12.84 -9.85
N LEU A 151 -19.90 12.56 -9.02
CA LEU A 151 -21.10 11.83 -9.44
C LEU A 151 -21.87 12.56 -10.54
N GLU A 152 -22.01 13.88 -10.47
CA GLU A 152 -22.59 14.69 -11.55
C GLU A 152 -21.86 14.47 -12.88
N GLN A 153 -20.52 14.40 -12.85
CA GLN A 153 -19.73 14.15 -14.06
C GLN A 153 -19.89 12.71 -14.55
N VAL A 154 -19.88 11.73 -13.64
CA VAL A 154 -20.13 10.31 -13.97
C VAL A 154 -21.50 10.13 -14.62
N MET A 155 -22.54 10.79 -14.11
CA MET A 155 -23.88 10.72 -14.71
C MET A 155 -23.97 11.38 -16.09
N LYS A 156 -23.11 12.37 -16.38
CA LYS A 156 -23.02 12.97 -17.73
C LYS A 156 -22.34 12.03 -18.71
N ASP A 157 -21.26 11.39 -18.27
CA ASP A 157 -20.46 10.49 -19.11
C ASP A 157 -21.17 9.15 -19.33
N HIS A 158 -22.04 8.76 -18.40
CA HIS A 158 -22.84 7.53 -18.44
C HIS A 158 -24.33 7.84 -18.19
N PRO A 159 -25.07 8.32 -19.21
CA PRO A 159 -26.47 8.67 -19.06
C PRO A 159 -27.34 7.42 -18.83
N GLY A 160 -28.31 7.53 -17.92
CA GLY A 160 -29.32 6.49 -17.70
C GLY A 160 -28.92 5.34 -16.77
N ILE A 161 -27.92 5.52 -15.90
CA ILE A 161 -27.58 4.53 -14.86
C ILE A 161 -28.70 4.47 -13.81
N PRO A 162 -29.33 3.30 -13.58
CA PRO A 162 -30.38 3.13 -12.56
C PRO A 162 -29.82 2.82 -11.16
N GLU A 163 -28.65 2.18 -11.07
CA GLU A 163 -28.03 1.77 -9.81
C GLU A 163 -26.56 2.15 -9.75
N LEU A 164 -26.14 2.72 -8.63
CA LEU A 164 -24.76 3.12 -8.36
C LEU A 164 -24.25 2.48 -7.07
N THR A 165 -23.15 1.73 -7.14
CA THR A 165 -22.45 1.21 -5.96
C THR A 165 -21.20 2.03 -5.67
N LEU A 166 -21.14 2.62 -4.48
CA LEU A 166 -20.00 3.39 -3.98
C LEU A 166 -19.22 2.56 -2.96
N TRP A 167 -17.91 2.45 -3.14
CA TRP A 167 -17.01 1.88 -2.15
C TRP A 167 -16.23 3.01 -1.47
N SER A 168 -16.25 3.04 -0.14
CA SER A 168 -15.57 4.07 0.64
C SER A 168 -14.80 3.47 1.80
N ASP A 169 -13.76 4.19 2.25
CA ASP A 169 -13.11 3.85 3.50
C ASP A 169 -14.07 4.11 4.68
N SER A 170 -13.75 3.55 5.83
CA SER A 170 -14.58 3.66 7.04
C SER A 170 -14.30 4.96 7.82
N CYS A 171 -13.69 5.99 7.22
CA CYS A 171 -13.37 7.24 7.90
C CYS A 171 -14.65 8.00 8.25
N VAL A 172 -14.96 8.09 9.56
CA VAL A 172 -16.22 8.69 10.05
C VAL A 172 -16.34 10.16 9.67
N SER A 173 -15.29 10.96 9.88
CA SER A 173 -15.35 12.40 9.62
C SER A 173 -15.48 12.76 8.14
N GLN A 174 -15.07 11.88 7.23
CA GLN A 174 -15.06 12.12 5.79
C GLN A 174 -16.21 11.43 5.08
N ASN A 175 -16.33 10.11 5.24
CA ASN A 175 -17.18 9.26 4.39
C ASN A 175 -18.34 8.61 5.15
N ARG A 176 -18.11 8.15 6.38
CA ARG A 176 -19.12 7.47 7.20
C ARG A 176 -19.79 8.43 8.19
N ASN A 177 -20.50 9.43 7.66
CA ASN A 177 -21.26 10.41 8.45
C ASN A 177 -22.63 10.75 7.82
N SER A 178 -23.49 11.36 8.63
CA SER A 178 -24.84 11.77 8.22
C SER A 178 -24.84 12.86 7.14
N ILE A 179 -23.78 13.65 7.02
CA ILE A 179 -23.62 14.68 5.99
C ILE A 179 -23.56 14.03 4.61
N MET A 180 -22.70 13.02 4.46
CA MET A 180 -22.54 12.26 3.21
C MET A 180 -23.85 11.55 2.84
N THR A 181 -24.51 10.90 3.81
CA THR A 181 -25.81 10.25 3.58
C THR A 181 -26.88 11.26 3.12
N LEU A 182 -26.96 12.43 3.76
CA LEU A 182 -27.89 13.48 3.35
C LEU A 182 -27.58 13.97 1.93
N ALA A 183 -26.30 14.22 1.62
CA ALA A 183 -25.86 14.66 0.30
C ALA A 183 -26.27 13.67 -0.80
N LEU A 184 -26.00 12.37 -0.60
CA LEU A 184 -26.40 11.31 -1.55
C LEU A 184 -27.92 11.21 -1.69
N SER A 185 -28.67 11.33 -0.59
CA SER A 185 -30.15 11.31 -0.65
C SER A 185 -30.72 12.48 -1.44
N LEU A 186 -30.11 13.66 -1.33
CA LEU A 186 -30.49 14.84 -2.11
C LEU A 186 -30.13 14.67 -3.58
N PHE A 187 -29.01 14.01 -3.86
CA PHE A 187 -28.57 13.72 -5.22
C PHE A 187 -29.57 12.81 -5.95
N ILE A 188 -30.00 11.70 -5.32
CA ILE A 188 -31.04 10.80 -5.88
C ILE A 188 -32.32 11.59 -6.23
N LYS A 189 -32.77 12.49 -5.35
CA LYS A 189 -33.98 13.31 -5.59
C LYS A 189 -33.87 14.22 -6.81
N VAL A 190 -32.67 14.68 -7.15
CA VAL A 190 -32.42 15.58 -8.29
C VAL A 190 -32.23 14.79 -9.59
N HIS A 191 -31.81 13.52 -9.50
CA HIS A 191 -31.53 12.66 -10.64
C HIS A 191 -32.54 11.51 -10.74
N PRO A 192 -33.71 11.71 -11.39
CA PRO A 192 -34.78 10.73 -11.43
C PRO A 192 -34.43 9.43 -12.18
N THR A 193 -33.35 9.43 -12.98
CA THR A 193 -32.85 8.24 -13.65
C THR A 193 -32.15 7.27 -12.69
N LEU A 194 -31.70 7.75 -11.54
CA LEU A 194 -30.96 6.97 -10.56
C LEU A 194 -31.92 6.55 -9.45
N GLU A 195 -32.20 5.25 -9.37
CA GLU A 195 -33.15 4.69 -8.40
C GLU A 195 -32.47 4.38 -7.07
N THR A 196 -31.28 3.77 -7.12
CA THR A 196 -30.59 3.26 -5.93
C THR A 196 -29.11 3.66 -5.89
N ILE A 197 -28.67 4.16 -4.74
CA ILE A 197 -27.25 4.29 -4.40
C ILE A 197 -26.93 3.36 -3.23
N THR A 198 -26.00 2.44 -3.44
CA THR A 198 -25.50 1.52 -2.41
C THR A 198 -24.13 1.98 -1.93
N GLN A 199 -24.01 2.42 -0.67
CA GLN A 199 -22.73 2.79 -0.06
C GLN A 199 -22.16 1.62 0.74
N LYS A 200 -21.03 1.06 0.28
CA LYS A 200 -20.31 -0.03 0.92
C LYS A 200 -19.05 0.50 1.62
N PHE A 201 -18.82 0.02 2.84
CA PHE A 201 -17.65 0.37 3.63
C PHE A 201 -16.75 -0.84 3.80
N CYS A 202 -15.44 -0.64 3.66
CA CYS A 202 -14.47 -1.70 3.88
C CYS A 202 -14.36 -2.05 5.37
N GLU A 203 -14.29 -3.35 5.67
CA GLU A 203 -13.92 -3.84 6.99
C GLU A 203 -12.44 -3.53 7.27
N PRO A 204 -12.08 -3.21 8.54
CA PRO A 204 -10.69 -2.99 8.92
C PRO A 204 -9.81 -4.19 8.52
N GLY A 205 -8.71 -3.92 7.79
CA GLY A 205 -7.79 -4.95 7.28
C GLY A 205 -8.06 -5.44 5.85
N HIS A 206 -9.16 -4.99 5.20
CA HIS A 206 -9.53 -5.34 3.82
C HIS A 206 -9.73 -4.09 2.96
N SER A 207 -8.65 -3.44 2.47
CA SER A 207 -8.80 -2.29 1.58
C SER A 207 -9.05 -2.73 0.13
N SER A 208 -10.31 -2.92 -0.25
CA SER A 208 -10.72 -3.00 -1.66
C SER A 208 -10.48 -1.67 -2.41
N ILE A 209 -10.16 -0.60 -1.68
CA ILE A 209 -9.78 0.74 -2.18
C ILE A 209 -8.41 0.78 -2.90
N GLN A 210 -7.76 -0.37 -3.06
CA GLN A 210 -6.49 -0.52 -3.78
C GLN A 210 -6.50 0.04 -5.21
N GLU A 211 -7.65 0.10 -5.89
CA GLU A 211 -7.74 0.72 -7.21
C GLU A 211 -7.49 2.24 -7.15
N VAL A 212 -8.06 2.91 -6.15
CA VAL A 212 -7.85 4.34 -5.91
C VAL A 212 -6.39 4.59 -5.52
N ASP A 213 -5.81 3.75 -4.66
CA ASP A 213 -4.39 3.83 -4.29
C ASP A 213 -3.45 3.58 -5.48
N SER A 214 -3.83 2.67 -6.37
CA SER A 214 -3.11 2.39 -7.62
C SER A 214 -3.13 3.60 -8.54
N VAL A 215 -4.29 4.23 -8.70
CA VAL A 215 -4.46 5.46 -9.48
C VAL A 215 -3.63 6.61 -8.87
N HIS A 216 -3.67 6.81 -7.55
CA HIS A 216 -2.81 7.79 -6.88
C HIS A 216 -1.32 7.53 -7.09
N SER A 217 -0.90 6.25 -7.07
CA SER A 217 0.49 5.87 -7.33
C SER A 217 0.93 6.23 -8.76
N VAL A 218 0.03 6.08 -9.74
CA VAL A 218 0.29 6.48 -11.14
C VAL A 218 0.44 8.00 -11.24
N ILE A 219 -0.43 8.77 -10.59
CA ILE A 219 -0.36 10.23 -10.55
C ILE A 219 0.94 10.70 -9.90
N GLU A 220 1.28 10.13 -8.73
CA GLU A 220 2.50 10.50 -8.01
C GLU A 220 3.75 10.25 -8.87
N ARG A 221 3.77 9.12 -9.60
CA ARG A 221 4.85 8.83 -10.55
C ARG A 221 4.89 9.83 -11.71
N HIS A 222 3.75 10.24 -12.25
CA HIS A 222 3.66 11.24 -13.31
C HIS A 222 4.20 12.61 -12.85
N LEU A 223 3.91 12.98 -11.60
CA LEU A 223 4.31 14.28 -11.04
C LEU A 223 5.76 14.31 -10.51
N ARG A 224 6.34 13.17 -10.13
CA ARG A 224 7.65 13.06 -9.44
C ARG A 224 8.79 13.85 -10.08
N HIS A 225 8.85 13.92 -11.40
CA HIS A 225 9.94 14.58 -12.14
C HIS A 225 9.52 15.90 -12.79
N GLN A 226 8.34 16.43 -12.42
CA GLN A 226 7.81 17.63 -13.03
C GLN A 226 7.69 18.77 -12.01
N GLU A 227 8.26 19.92 -12.30
CA GLU A 227 8.23 21.07 -11.39
C GLU A 227 6.88 21.81 -11.47
N VAL A 228 6.16 21.90 -10.34
CA VAL A 228 4.84 22.54 -10.26
C VAL A 228 4.97 23.88 -9.54
N TYR A 229 4.94 24.97 -10.31
CA TYR A 229 5.14 26.34 -9.80
C TYR A 229 3.84 27.08 -9.49
N SER A 230 2.69 26.57 -9.94
CA SER A 230 1.39 27.20 -9.70
C SER A 230 0.26 26.18 -9.63
N PRO A 231 -0.85 26.49 -8.94
CA PRO A 231 -2.03 25.62 -8.91
C PRO A 231 -2.60 25.30 -10.30
N LEU A 232 -2.59 26.28 -11.21
CA LEU A 232 -2.99 26.08 -12.61
C LEU A 232 -2.03 25.15 -13.34
N GLY A 233 -0.72 25.25 -13.07
CA GLY A 233 0.28 24.32 -13.59
C GLY A 233 0.04 22.88 -13.15
N LEU A 234 -0.40 22.68 -11.89
CA LEU A 234 -0.78 21.36 -11.39
C LEU A 234 -1.99 20.80 -12.14
N ILE A 235 -3.06 21.59 -12.28
CA ILE A 235 -4.30 21.16 -12.96
C ILE A 235 -4.01 20.78 -14.41
N ARG A 236 -3.25 21.62 -15.13
CA ARG A 236 -2.83 21.31 -16.51
C ARG A 236 -2.13 19.95 -16.59
N LYS A 237 -1.21 19.66 -15.68
CA LYS A 237 -0.52 18.37 -15.65
C LYS A 237 -1.45 17.21 -15.33
N LEU A 238 -2.38 17.38 -14.39
CA LEU A 238 -3.37 16.35 -14.06
C LEU A 238 -4.28 16.05 -15.27
N THR A 239 -4.67 17.05 -16.05
CA THR A 239 -5.48 16.84 -17.27
C THR A 239 -4.74 16.08 -18.39
N THR A 240 -3.41 15.96 -18.33
CA THR A 240 -2.65 15.16 -19.30
C THR A 240 -2.64 13.66 -18.99
N ILE A 241 -3.10 13.26 -17.80
CA ILE A 241 -3.08 11.87 -17.37
C ILE A 241 -4.17 11.09 -18.13
N ARG A 242 -3.76 10.03 -18.83
CA ARG A 242 -4.68 9.19 -19.62
C ARG A 242 -5.76 8.57 -18.75
N ASN A 243 -6.94 8.38 -19.33
CA ASN A 243 -8.12 7.77 -18.68
C ASN A 243 -8.47 8.45 -17.35
N SER A 244 -8.29 9.77 -17.28
CA SER A 244 -8.63 10.53 -16.08
C SER A 244 -9.30 11.86 -16.41
N GLN A 245 -10.20 12.28 -15.52
CA GLN A 245 -10.84 13.58 -15.57
C GLN A 245 -10.59 14.33 -14.27
N THR A 246 -10.17 15.59 -14.37
CA THR A 246 -9.93 16.46 -13.22
C THR A 246 -11.01 17.52 -13.15
N ILE A 247 -11.70 17.58 -12.02
CA ILE A 247 -12.82 18.47 -11.73
C ILE A 247 -12.34 19.47 -10.67
N GLN A 248 -12.26 20.74 -11.05
CA GLN A 248 -11.89 21.81 -10.12
C GLN A 248 -13.12 22.30 -9.36
N LEU A 249 -13.04 22.28 -8.03
CA LEU A 249 -14.06 22.81 -7.13
C LEU A 249 -13.72 24.25 -6.75
N SER A 250 -14.70 25.15 -6.90
CA SER A 250 -14.61 26.56 -6.51
C SER A 250 -15.42 26.90 -5.26
N GLN A 251 -16.38 26.06 -4.87
CA GLN A 251 -17.29 26.31 -3.76
C GLN A 251 -17.75 25.00 -3.11
N PHE A 252 -18.15 25.09 -1.84
CA PHE A 252 -18.62 23.96 -1.06
C PHE A 252 -20.05 24.19 -0.55
N PHE A 253 -20.85 23.13 -0.54
CA PHE A 253 -22.21 23.19 -0.04
C PHE A 253 -22.27 22.79 1.45
N ASP A 254 -23.02 23.56 2.24
CA ASP A 254 -23.25 23.25 3.64
C ASP A 254 -24.53 22.40 3.83
N TYR A 255 -24.33 21.09 3.87
CA TYR A 255 -25.41 20.14 4.09
C TYR A 255 -25.89 20.13 5.54
N GLN A 256 -25.06 20.52 6.52
CA GLN A 256 -25.46 20.60 7.92
C GLN A 256 -26.46 21.73 8.14
N ALA A 257 -26.22 22.90 7.53
CA ALA A 257 -27.16 24.01 7.56
C ALA A 257 -28.49 23.65 6.88
N LYS A 258 -28.43 22.93 5.76
CA LYS A 258 -29.62 22.45 5.06
C LYS A 258 -30.43 21.45 5.91
N ALA A 259 -29.76 20.48 6.54
CA ALA A 259 -30.40 19.53 7.45
C ALA A 259 -31.18 20.26 8.55
N LYS A 260 -30.56 21.25 9.20
CA LYS A 260 -31.21 22.00 10.28
C LYS A 260 -32.48 22.73 9.80
N LYS A 261 -32.48 23.29 8.59
CA LYS A 261 -33.65 23.97 8.02
C LYS A 261 -34.78 22.99 7.70
N ASP A 262 -34.46 21.85 7.07
CA ASP A 262 -35.46 20.86 6.68
C ASP A 262 -36.08 20.13 7.90
N PHE A 263 -35.30 19.92 8.96
CA PHE A 263 -35.78 19.29 10.21
C PHE A 263 -36.43 20.27 11.20
N MET A 264 -36.19 21.58 11.13
CA MET A 264 -36.92 22.54 11.99
C MET A 264 -38.38 22.71 11.56
N PHE A 265 -38.71 22.50 10.29
CA PHE A 265 -40.11 22.56 9.81
C PHE A 265 -40.93 21.32 10.19
N SER A 266 -40.31 20.16 10.45
CA SER A 266 -41.02 18.92 10.79
C SER A 266 -41.35 18.77 12.28
N ARG A 267 -40.82 19.64 13.16
CA ARG A 267 -41.11 19.64 14.61
C ARG A 267 -42.38 20.40 15.02
N GLY A 268 -43.16 20.92 14.07
CA GLY A 268 -44.40 21.67 14.33
C GLY A 268 -45.63 20.85 14.70
N TYR A 269 -45.58 19.51 14.69
CA TYR A 269 -46.74 18.67 15.04
C TYR A 269 -46.30 17.46 15.87
N ARG A 270 -46.41 17.59 17.20
CA ARG A 270 -46.67 16.51 18.16
C ARG A 270 -46.78 17.12 19.57
N SER A 271 -47.88 17.81 19.81
CA SER A 271 -48.48 17.79 21.15
C SER A 271 -49.48 16.64 21.14
N ALA A 272 -49.06 15.48 21.67
CA ALA A 272 -49.96 14.39 21.99
C ALA A 272 -49.71 14.05 23.46
N LYS A 273 -50.73 14.38 24.26
CA LYS A 273 -50.84 14.27 25.71
C LYS A 273 -50.50 12.86 26.17
N SER A 274 -49.62 12.74 27.17
CA SER A 274 -49.58 11.58 28.05
C SER A 274 -50.72 11.73 29.07
N VAL A 275 -51.76 10.91 28.92
CA VAL A 275 -52.73 10.68 29.99
C VAL A 275 -52.15 9.58 30.88
N SER A 276 -52.13 9.89 32.17
CA SER A 276 -51.75 9.09 33.34
C SER A 276 -52.48 7.76 33.44
#